data_AF-A0A538RMT7-F1
#
_entry.id   AF-A0A538RMT7-F1
#
_cell.length_a   1.000
_cell.length_b   1.000
_cell.length_c   1.000
_cell.angle_alpha   90.00
_cell.angle_beta   90.00
_cell.angle_gamma   90.00
#
_symmetry.space_group_name_H-M   'P 1'
#
loop_
_entity.id
_entity.type
_entity.pdbx_description
1 polymer ?
#
loop_
_entity_poly.entity_id
_entity_poly.type
_entity_poly.pdbx_seq_one_letter_code
_entity_poly.pdbx_strand_id
1 'polypeptide(L)'
;MRPSQLAASILMTSLLFLLPVSGGWTKEPLPLEPDLATRIDEHYDHEARLFLMLYSLNGNGQVDYVTGRLVQEYARSNYGNPVYQTEAYPLFYWWNHTMYNDPEQDGVNGNERVYQENVEFDISRYKPCSFNGQPC
;
A
#
# COMPACT_ATOMS: atom_id res chain seq x y z
N MET A 1 6.15 -16.71 61.14
CA MET A 1 5.44 -15.43 60.90
C MET A 1 4.52 -15.64 59.71
N ARG A 2 3.20 -15.51 59.87
CA ARG A 2 2.24 -15.62 58.76
C ARG A 2 2.20 -14.27 58.02
N PRO A 3 2.43 -14.21 56.70
CA PRO A 3 2.30 -12.95 55.97
C PRO A 3 0.84 -12.47 56.07
N SER A 4 0.67 -11.19 56.38
CA SER A 4 -0.64 -10.54 56.47
C SER A 4 -1.32 -10.58 55.11
N GLN A 5 -2.54 -11.14 55.05
CA GLN A 5 -3.38 -11.20 53.85
C GLN A 5 -3.57 -9.82 53.19
N LEU A 6 -3.54 -8.75 53.99
CA LEU A 6 -3.64 -7.37 53.50
C LEU A 6 -2.42 -6.93 52.69
N ALA A 7 -1.21 -7.36 53.09
CA ALA A 7 0.02 -7.03 52.35
C ALA A 7 0.06 -7.73 50.99
N ALA A 8 -0.48 -8.96 50.90
CA ALA A 8 -0.60 -9.68 49.65
C ALA A 8 -1.58 -8.99 48.67
N SER A 9 -2.72 -8.50 49.16
CA SER A 9 -3.72 -7.82 48.31
C SER A 9 -3.26 -6.46 47.77
N ILE A 10 -2.46 -5.72 48.55
CA ILE A 10 -1.90 -4.42 48.11
C ILE A 10 -0.80 -4.62 47.07
N LEU A 11 0.02 -5.66 47.21
CA LEU A 11 1.06 -5.98 46.22
C LEU A 11 0.47 -6.47 44.89
N MET A 12 -0.69 -7.13 44.93
CA MET A 12 -1.34 -7.69 43.76
C MET A 12 -2.11 -6.65 42.95
N THR A 13 -2.66 -5.62 43.62
CA THR A 13 -3.33 -4.48 42.98
C THR A 13 -2.33 -3.49 42.37
N SER A 14 -1.14 -3.29 42.96
CA SER A 14 -0.09 -2.47 42.36
C SER A 14 0.55 -3.10 41.11
N LEU A 15 0.61 -4.44 41.06
CA LEU A 15 1.15 -5.17 39.90
C LEU A 15 0.24 -5.11 38.67
N LEU A 16 -1.08 -4.98 38.85
CA LEU A 16 -2.06 -4.83 37.77
C LEU A 16 -2.01 -3.46 37.08
N PHE A 17 -1.53 -2.41 37.76
CA PHE A 17 -1.34 -1.07 37.19
C PHE A 17 -0.01 -0.90 36.43
N LEU A 18 0.89 -1.88 36.51
CA LEU A 18 2.16 -1.92 35.78
C LEU A 18 2.08 -2.72 34.49
N LEU A 19 0.92 -3.31 34.18
CA LEU A 19 0.70 -3.87 32.85
C LEU A 19 0.72 -2.71 31.86
N PRO A 20 1.65 -2.68 30.90
CA PRO A 20 1.51 -1.75 29.79
C PRO A 20 0.18 -2.12 29.15
N VAL A 21 -0.78 -1.20 29.20
CA VAL A 21 -1.84 -1.17 28.20
C VAL A 21 -1.09 -0.88 26.91
N SER A 22 -0.56 -1.93 26.30
CA SER A 22 -0.21 -1.94 24.90
C SER A 22 -1.54 -1.78 24.18
N GLY A 23 -2.03 -0.54 24.14
CA GLY A 23 -2.96 -0.08 23.14
C GLY A 23 -2.25 -0.34 21.83
N GLY A 24 -2.45 -1.54 21.28
CA GLY A 24 -2.14 -1.79 19.90
C GLY A 24 -2.92 -0.73 19.14
N TRP A 25 -2.21 0.27 18.62
CA TRP A 25 -2.76 1.12 17.58
C TRP A 25 -3.36 0.15 16.57
N THR A 26 -4.68 0.17 16.43
CA THR A 26 -5.36 -0.55 15.37
C THR A 26 -4.77 0.02 14.09
N LYS A 27 -3.85 -0.72 13.47
CA LYS A 27 -3.27 -0.33 12.20
C LYS A 27 -4.46 -0.15 11.26
N GLU A 28 -4.62 1.08 10.77
CA GLU A 28 -5.77 1.42 9.94
C GLU A 28 -5.76 0.47 8.73
N PRO A 29 -6.89 -0.19 8.43
CA PRO A 29 -6.94 -1.17 7.37
C PRO A 29 -6.63 -0.49 6.03
N LEU A 30 -6.02 -1.23 5.11
CA LEU A 30 -5.81 -0.78 3.73
C LEU A 30 -7.17 -0.33 3.15
N PRO A 31 -7.32 0.93 2.71
CA PRO A 31 -8.57 1.38 2.13
C PRO A 31 -8.77 0.77 0.74
N LEU A 32 -10.03 0.68 0.34
CA LEU A 32 -10.44 0.23 -1.00
C LEU A 32 -9.74 1.03 -2.09
N GLU A 33 -9.64 0.42 -3.28
CA GLU A 33 -9.04 1.09 -4.43
C GLU A 33 -9.80 2.41 -4.74
N PRO A 34 -9.09 3.54 -4.85
CA PRO A 34 -9.70 4.84 -5.06
C PRO A 34 -10.34 5.00 -6.45
N ASP A 35 -11.29 5.93 -6.54
CA ASP A 35 -11.88 6.33 -7.82
C ASP A 35 -10.86 6.98 -8.76
N LEU A 36 -11.02 6.80 -10.07
CA LEU A 36 -10.12 7.37 -11.08
C LEU A 36 -10.06 8.90 -11.04
N ALA A 37 -11.07 9.58 -10.47
CA ALA A 37 -11.06 11.04 -10.29
C ALA A 37 -10.01 11.54 -9.30
N THR A 38 -9.52 10.69 -8.38
CA THR A 38 -8.44 11.06 -7.43
C THR A 38 -7.05 10.73 -7.97
N ARG A 39 -6.97 10.07 -9.14
CA ARG A 39 -5.71 9.75 -9.80
C ARG A 39 -5.09 11.00 -10.38
N ILE A 40 -3.83 11.23 -10.04
CA ILE A 40 -3.08 12.41 -10.48
C ILE A 40 -1.99 12.08 -11.50
N ASP A 41 -1.55 10.82 -11.56
CA ASP A 41 -0.53 10.38 -12.53
C ASP A 41 -0.63 8.88 -12.85
N GLU A 42 0.01 8.50 -13.95
CA GLU A 42 0.15 7.12 -14.42
C GLU A 42 1.60 6.86 -14.83
N HIS A 43 2.14 5.70 -14.45
CA HIS A 43 3.49 5.32 -14.84
C HIS A 43 3.56 3.88 -15.30
N TYR A 44 4.10 3.65 -16.50
CA TYR A 44 4.34 2.31 -17.01
C TYR A 44 5.81 1.93 -16.87
N ASP A 45 6.07 0.93 -16.04
CA ASP A 45 7.36 0.23 -15.99
C ASP A 45 7.41 -0.86 -17.05
N HIS A 46 8.26 -0.68 -18.04
CA HIS A 46 8.39 -1.64 -19.13
C HIS A 46 9.14 -2.91 -18.73
N GLU A 47 10.16 -2.80 -17.86
CA GLU A 47 10.96 -3.96 -17.44
C GLU A 47 10.14 -4.92 -16.59
N ALA A 48 9.37 -4.37 -15.65
CA ALA A 48 8.51 -5.16 -14.77
C ALA A 48 7.13 -5.44 -15.35
N ARG A 49 6.78 -4.83 -16.50
CA ARG A 49 5.43 -4.83 -17.09
C ARG A 49 4.37 -4.39 -16.07
N LEU A 50 4.68 -3.36 -15.28
CA LEU A 50 3.80 -2.82 -14.25
C LEU A 50 3.20 -1.50 -14.70
N PHE A 51 1.89 -1.37 -14.56
CA PHE A 51 1.19 -0.11 -14.70
C PHE A 51 0.83 0.41 -13.31
N LEU A 52 1.42 1.54 -12.97
CA LEU A 52 1.23 2.21 -11.69
C LEU A 52 0.19 3.32 -11.85
N MET A 53 -0.79 3.34 -10.96
CA MET A 53 -1.71 4.47 -10.82
C MET A 53 -1.42 5.17 -9.50
N LEU A 54 -1.21 6.49 -9.57
CA LEU A 54 -0.84 7.31 -8.44
C LEU A 54 -1.99 8.23 -8.09
N TYR A 55 -2.43 8.19 -6.84
CA TYR A 55 -3.62 8.90 -6.36
C TYR A 55 -3.27 9.91 -5.27
N SER A 56 -4.06 10.97 -5.20
CA SER A 56 -4.08 11.97 -4.14
C SER A 56 -5.46 11.97 -3.49
N LEU A 57 -5.67 11.13 -2.48
CA LEU A 57 -6.93 10.97 -1.76
C LEU A 57 -7.38 12.27 -1.10
N ASN A 58 -6.43 13.07 -0.63
CA ASN A 58 -6.70 14.37 -0.01
C ASN A 58 -6.93 15.53 -1.02
N GLY A 59 -6.80 15.26 -2.33
CA GLY A 59 -6.93 16.27 -3.38
C GLY A 59 -5.90 17.40 -3.32
N ASN A 60 -4.77 17.19 -2.63
CA ASN A 60 -3.70 18.18 -2.47
C ASN A 60 -2.59 18.06 -3.53
N GLY A 61 -2.73 17.11 -4.47
CA GLY A 61 -1.76 16.85 -5.53
C GLY A 61 -0.53 16.06 -5.07
N GLN A 62 -0.52 15.55 -3.84
CA GLN A 62 0.54 14.67 -3.33
C GLN A 62 0.09 13.22 -3.39
N VAL A 63 1.00 12.34 -3.79
CA VAL A 63 0.74 10.90 -3.87
C VAL A 63 0.65 10.33 -2.47
N ASP A 64 -0.52 9.80 -2.11
CA ASP A 64 -0.78 9.17 -0.81
C ASP A 64 -1.37 7.75 -0.94
N TYR A 65 -1.66 7.29 -2.17
CA TYR A 65 -2.04 5.93 -2.48
C TYR A 65 -1.52 5.53 -3.87
N VAL A 66 -1.01 4.32 -4.02
CA VAL A 66 -0.53 3.78 -5.32
C VAL A 66 -1.02 2.35 -5.51
N THR A 67 -1.44 2.03 -6.73
CA THR A 67 -1.67 0.64 -7.17
C THR A 67 -0.67 0.25 -8.24
N GLY A 68 -0.26 -1.02 -8.27
CA GLY A 68 0.53 -1.57 -9.36
C GLY A 68 -0.13 -2.79 -9.97
N ARG A 69 -0.49 -2.73 -11.26
CA ARG A 69 -1.15 -3.80 -12.02
C ARG A 69 -0.21 -4.39 -13.06
N LEU A 70 -0.33 -5.68 -13.34
CA LEU A 70 0.36 -6.28 -14.48
C LEU A 70 -0.26 -5.80 -15.79
N VAL A 71 0.60 -5.54 -16.78
CA VAL A 71 0.21 -5.27 -18.16
C VAL A 71 0.25 -6.56 -18.97
N GLN A 72 -0.90 -7.00 -19.47
CA GLN A 72 -1.04 -8.17 -20.34
C GLN A 72 -0.65 -7.86 -21.78
N GLU A 73 -1.11 -6.73 -22.30
CA GLU A 73 -0.81 -6.27 -23.65
C GLU A 73 -0.54 -4.77 -23.65
N TYR A 74 0.36 -4.32 -24.51
CA TYR A 74 0.55 -2.90 -24.79
C TYR A 74 0.41 -2.67 -26.30
N ALA A 75 -0.28 -1.60 -26.66
CA ALA A 75 -0.57 -1.23 -28.04
C ALA A 75 -0.45 0.28 -28.24
N ARG A 76 -0.61 0.72 -29.49
CA ARG A 76 -0.78 2.13 -29.83
C ARG A 76 -2.18 2.37 -30.35
N SER A 77 -2.80 3.44 -29.87
CA SER A 77 -4.03 3.97 -30.46
C SER A 77 -3.76 4.49 -31.88
N ASN A 78 -4.84 4.77 -32.62
CA ASN A 78 -4.77 5.38 -33.95
C ASN A 78 -4.03 6.73 -33.97
N TYR A 79 -3.93 7.41 -32.82
CA TYR A 79 -3.24 8.69 -32.66
C TYR A 79 -1.81 8.53 -32.13
N GLY A 80 -1.30 7.30 -31.99
CA GLY A 80 0.04 7.01 -31.51
C GLY A 80 0.19 6.98 -29.99
N ASN A 81 -0.87 7.32 -29.23
CA ASN A 81 -0.84 7.24 -27.76
C ASN A 81 -0.71 5.78 -27.30
N PRO A 82 0.09 5.50 -26.26
CA PRO A 82 0.18 4.16 -25.70
C PRO A 82 -1.15 3.76 -25.07
N VAL A 83 -1.50 2.48 -25.20
CA VAL A 83 -2.66 1.86 -24.59
C VAL A 83 -2.19 0.60 -23.87
N TYR A 84 -2.48 0.50 -22.58
CA TYR A 84 -2.09 -0.64 -21.76
C TYR A 84 -3.33 -1.42 -21.35
N GLN A 85 -3.36 -2.71 -21.69
CA GLN A 85 -4.35 -3.63 -21.15
C GLN A 85 -3.78 -4.20 -19.85
N THR A 86 -4.41 -3.87 -18.74
CA THR A 86 -3.98 -4.29 -17.40
C THR A 86 -4.87 -5.39 -16.86
N GLU A 87 -4.34 -6.13 -15.88
CA GLU A 87 -5.15 -6.97 -15.03
C GLU A 87 -6.23 -6.16 -14.29
N ALA A 88 -7.33 -6.84 -13.97
CA ALA A 88 -8.47 -6.21 -13.30
C ALA A 88 -8.11 -5.69 -11.90
N TYR A 89 -7.24 -6.42 -11.19
CA TYR A 89 -6.86 -6.14 -9.81
C TYR A 89 -5.34 -5.91 -9.67
N PRO A 90 -4.92 -5.00 -8.78
CA PRO A 90 -3.51 -4.76 -8.47
C PRO A 90 -2.78 -5.99 -7.91
N LEU A 91 -1.48 -6.09 -8.19
CA LEU A 91 -0.57 -7.00 -7.50
C LEU A 91 -0.16 -6.48 -6.12
N PHE A 92 -0.10 -5.15 -6.00
CA PHE A 92 0.33 -4.49 -4.78
C PHE A 92 -0.32 -3.11 -4.64
N TYR A 93 -0.34 -2.68 -3.39
CA TYR A 93 -0.78 -1.37 -2.95
C TYR A 93 0.35 -0.71 -2.16
N TRP A 94 0.47 0.61 -2.28
CA TRP A 94 1.22 1.40 -1.32
C TRP A 94 0.29 2.45 -0.72
N TRP A 95 0.20 2.46 0.61
CA TRP A 95 -0.62 3.41 1.34
C TRP A 95 -0.09 3.59 2.76
N ASN A 96 -0.13 4.83 3.27
CA ASN A 96 0.32 5.18 4.61
C ASN A 96 1.70 4.58 4.95
N HIS A 97 2.66 4.83 4.05
CA HIS A 97 4.05 4.35 4.15
C HIS A 97 4.18 2.82 4.30
N THR A 98 3.18 2.06 3.87
CA THR A 98 3.18 0.59 3.90
C THR A 98 2.89 0.03 2.51
N MET A 99 3.72 -0.92 2.09
CA MET A 99 3.50 -1.71 0.88
C MET A 99 2.76 -3.00 1.26
N TYR A 100 1.67 -3.27 0.55
CA TYR A 100 0.86 -4.48 0.68
C TYR A 100 0.92 -5.26 -0.62
N ASN A 101 1.09 -6.57 -0.55
CA ASN A 101 0.90 -7.48 -1.67
C ASN A 101 -0.52 -8.07 -1.60
N ASP A 102 -1.19 -8.13 -2.74
CA ASP A 102 -2.41 -8.92 -2.93
C ASP A 102 -2.00 -10.26 -3.60
N PRO A 103 -1.96 -11.37 -2.84
CA PRO A 103 -1.55 -12.66 -3.38
C PRO A 103 -2.63 -13.30 -4.27
N GLU A 104 -3.90 -12.96 -4.05
CA GLU A 104 -5.04 -13.57 -4.74
C GLU A 104 -5.49 -12.73 -5.94
N GLN A 105 -5.00 -11.49 -6.04
CA GLN A 105 -5.34 -10.53 -7.09
C GLN A 105 -6.85 -10.37 -7.24
N ASP A 106 -7.54 -10.21 -6.13
CA ASP A 106 -8.99 -10.07 -6.05
C ASP A 106 -9.43 -8.72 -5.46
N GLY A 107 -8.46 -7.82 -5.26
CA GLY A 107 -8.68 -6.48 -4.78
C GLY A 107 -8.87 -6.40 -3.27
N VAL A 108 -8.87 -5.18 -2.73
CA VAL A 108 -8.89 -4.94 -1.29
C VAL A 108 -10.10 -5.61 -0.60
N ASN A 109 -9.86 -6.72 0.07
CA ASN A 109 -10.86 -7.49 0.80
C ASN A 109 -10.40 -7.98 2.18
N GLY A 110 -9.14 -7.68 2.55
CA GLY A 110 -8.57 -8.00 3.86
C GLY A 110 -7.68 -9.25 3.86
N ASN A 111 -7.49 -9.92 2.73
CA ASN A 111 -6.49 -11.00 2.57
C ASN A 111 -5.08 -10.44 2.23
N GLU A 112 -4.95 -9.12 2.03
CA GLU A 112 -3.70 -8.49 1.61
C GLU A 112 -2.63 -8.59 2.70
N ARG A 113 -1.39 -8.80 2.27
CA ARG A 113 -0.26 -9.03 3.16
C ARG A 113 0.66 -7.84 3.18
N VAL A 114 1.01 -7.37 4.38
CA VAL A 114 2.08 -6.38 4.53
C VAL A 114 3.38 -6.97 4.00
N TYR A 115 3.93 -6.35 2.96
CA TYR A 115 5.23 -6.70 2.39
C TYR A 115 6.34 -5.92 3.08
N GLN A 116 6.14 -4.60 3.26
CA GLN A 116 7.12 -3.72 3.90
C GLN A 116 6.44 -2.51 4.54
N GLU A 117 6.86 -2.14 5.75
CA GLU A 117 6.38 -0.95 6.47
C GLU A 117 7.45 0.16 6.47
N ASN A 118 7.02 1.39 6.77
CA ASN A 118 7.86 2.57 6.88
C ASN A 118 8.70 2.84 5.61
N VAL A 119 8.06 2.69 4.46
CA VAL A 119 8.68 2.87 3.15
C VAL A 119 8.04 4.05 2.43
N GLU A 120 8.86 5.00 1.99
CA GLU A 120 8.43 6.05 1.07
C GLU A 120 8.25 5.51 -0.34
N PHE A 121 7.21 5.97 -1.02
CA PHE A 121 7.05 5.66 -2.43
C PHE A 121 8.04 6.46 -3.26
N ASP A 122 8.82 5.75 -4.08
CA ASP A 122 9.85 6.32 -4.93
C ASP A 122 9.62 5.86 -6.37
N ILE A 123 8.98 6.73 -7.16
CA ILE A 123 8.67 6.46 -8.57
C ILE A 123 9.93 6.25 -9.42
N SER A 124 11.07 6.81 -9.01
CA SER A 124 12.32 6.72 -9.79
C SER A 124 12.88 5.29 -9.88
N ARG A 125 12.39 4.38 -9.02
CA ARG A 125 12.72 2.95 -9.04
C ARG A 125 12.07 2.20 -10.20
N TYR A 126 11.02 2.78 -10.80
CA TYR A 126 10.27 2.17 -11.87
C TYR A 126 10.70 2.74 -13.21
N LYS A 127 11.06 1.89 -14.16
CA LYS A 127 11.75 2.32 -15.38
C LYS A 127 10.78 2.60 -16.52
N PRO A 128 10.56 3.89 -16.89
CA PRO A 128 9.71 4.20 -18.03
C PRO A 128 10.43 3.81 -19.32
N CYS A 129 9.69 3.26 -20.30
CA CYS A 129 10.16 3.34 -21.69
C CYS A 129 9.59 4.61 -22.33
N SER A 130 10.48 5.56 -22.61
CA SER A 130 10.12 6.76 -23.38
C SER A 130 9.85 6.34 -24.83
N PHE A 131 8.58 6.33 -25.23
CA PHE A 131 8.17 6.13 -26.62
C PHE A 131 8.57 7.34 -27.48
N ASN A 132 9.86 7.51 -27.75
CA ASN A 132 10.46 8.47 -28.70
C ASN A 132 11.97 8.20 -28.93
N GLY A 133 12.37 6.93 -29.06
CA GLY A 133 13.63 6.57 -29.73
C GLY A 133 14.87 6.35 -28.87
N GLN A 134 14.74 6.03 -27.59
CA GLN A 134 15.82 5.42 -26.82
C GLN A 134 15.43 4.01 -26.36
N PRO A 135 16.38 3.05 -26.35
CA PRO A 135 16.06 1.64 -26.17
C PRO A 135 15.49 1.35 -24.79
N CYS A 136 14.50 0.46 -24.77
CA CYS A 136 14.57 -0.71 -23.90
C CYS A 136 15.53 -1.69 -24.64
#